data_AF-A0A255EL01-F1
#
_entry.id   AF-A0A255EL01-F1
#
_cell.length_a   1.000
_cell.length_b   1.000
_cell.length_c   1.000
_cell.angle_alpha   90.00
_cell.angle_beta   90.00
_cell.angle_gamma   90.00
#
_symmetry.space_group_name_H-M   'P 1'
#
loop_
_entity.id
_entity.type
_entity.pdbx_description
1 polymer ?
#
loop_
_entity_poly.entity_id
_entity_poly.type
_entity_poly.pdbx_seq_one_letter_code
_entity_poly.pdbx_strand_id
1 'polypeptide(L)'
;MTGLTAYVLYPEAPADLAQAFAGSDGIKPSPTGQQATVSTPSDFRVELTLGERISNPDLAADGSLSLMHQRVMPVVAGHQATLKLTADPELPPASQIRALCETIAMSNPLTDAVVWLPQRHQATTLVLFVGELSEDPARMYFWVHASGTADGGSVGTVRGLDALGATNIQIRHPKATAQALFNALREYASGLLRKGGLPTEGAEVSFAGQSWLAKADVDVFTGTPLLGLVSPDAAEEPATQAPAADAAATDAPAADAPTQAPAAEVAPAPAAAPSNAPVAEPAPTPEPATEPAPVEAPPAEAAPAPEPDLDPTAAPAPDPTPEPVSEPEPAVAAAPGAPALAAHDPAADGVAWYVLLADVPPTLGHVMNDLMPNYAQHLIEEQATTGEVPYEDQQAALHLTLQGPVPELPEHAAAVRLVARPLDGGSPSVANQVLLQGAISSELAKIPAARGIWIPDQERLLTDPSAFGNGAPIEFAVHQSTGPDGATVHYTRGLRRFGGKDVSIAAAPGVTPPQEQLLSHAVATRLAAGRVPQAGETGEVATRDLTATFRDAPDPRTGEPALAIELGKRKKFLGLF
;
A
#
# COMPACT_ATOMS: atom_id res chain seq x y z
N MET A 1 -26.97 -24.40 -0.96
CA MET A 1 -25.53 -24.17 -0.72
C MET A 1 -25.40 -23.49 0.63
N THR A 2 -24.32 -23.72 1.39
CA THR A 2 -24.05 -22.93 2.60
C THR A 2 -23.63 -21.53 2.18
N GLY A 3 -24.22 -20.50 2.76
CA GLY A 3 -23.84 -19.11 2.48
C GLY A 3 -22.38 -18.85 2.85
N LEU A 4 -21.73 -17.95 2.13
CA LEU A 4 -20.35 -17.58 2.43
C LEU A 4 -20.28 -16.94 3.81
N THR A 5 -19.26 -17.33 4.57
CA THR A 5 -19.06 -16.89 5.94
C THR A 5 -17.72 -16.20 6.07
N ALA A 6 -17.66 -15.08 6.78
CA ALA A 6 -16.43 -14.46 7.21
C ALA A 6 -16.46 -14.21 8.71
N TYR A 7 -15.28 -14.13 9.30
CA TYR A 7 -15.11 -13.80 10.70
C TYR A 7 -14.20 -12.59 10.81
N VAL A 8 -14.61 -11.59 11.58
CA VAL A 8 -13.74 -10.50 12.03
C VAL A 8 -13.42 -10.75 13.50
N LEU A 9 -12.15 -11.03 13.77
CA LEU A 9 -11.62 -11.35 15.09
C LEU A 9 -11.06 -10.07 15.70
N TYR A 10 -11.60 -9.66 16.85
CA TYR A 10 -11.15 -8.46 17.53
C TYR A 10 -10.26 -8.83 18.72
N PRO A 11 -9.05 -8.23 18.83
CA PRO A 11 -8.18 -8.45 19.99
C PRO A 11 -8.84 -8.00 21.29
N GLU A 12 -9.62 -6.93 21.24
CA GLU A 12 -10.44 -6.41 22.34
C GLU A 12 -11.93 -6.47 21.95
N ALA A 13 -12.79 -6.83 22.89
CA ALA A 13 -14.21 -6.94 22.62
C ALA A 13 -14.84 -5.54 22.41
N PRO A 14 -15.50 -5.25 21.27
CA PRO A 14 -16.29 -4.05 21.14
C PRO A 14 -17.47 -4.09 22.13
N ALA A 15 -17.84 -2.92 22.64
CA ALA A 15 -18.93 -2.77 23.62
C ALA A 15 -20.29 -3.17 23.04
N ASP A 16 -20.49 -3.02 21.72
CA ASP A 16 -21.68 -3.46 20.99
C ASP A 16 -21.42 -3.55 19.47
N LEU A 17 -22.46 -3.89 18.71
CA LEU A 17 -22.42 -3.92 17.25
C LEU A 17 -22.17 -2.55 16.62
N ALA A 18 -22.66 -1.46 17.20
CA ALA A 18 -22.46 -0.13 16.63
C ALA A 18 -20.98 0.26 16.68
N GLN A 19 -20.28 -0.05 17.78
CA GLN A 19 -18.83 0.15 17.88
C GLN A 19 -18.05 -0.74 16.91
N ALA A 20 -18.50 -1.99 16.69
CA ALA A 20 -17.88 -2.91 15.73
C ALA A 20 -17.95 -2.39 14.27
N PHE A 21 -18.95 -1.55 13.95
CA PHE A 21 -19.20 -0.98 12.62
C PHE A 21 -19.03 0.56 12.55
N ALA A 22 -18.15 1.12 13.39
CA ALA A 22 -17.81 2.55 13.39
C ALA A 22 -19.01 3.52 13.44
N GLY A 23 -20.12 3.13 14.08
CA GLY A 23 -21.30 3.98 14.25
C GLY A 23 -22.19 4.12 13.01
N SER A 24 -22.17 3.16 12.08
CA SER A 24 -23.05 3.20 10.90
C SER A 24 -24.53 3.32 11.30
N ASP A 25 -25.22 4.38 10.82
CA ASP A 25 -26.61 4.75 11.15
C ASP A 25 -27.66 3.64 10.91
N GLY A 26 -27.30 2.61 10.13
CA GLY A 26 -28.17 1.47 9.83
C GLY A 26 -28.15 0.33 10.87
N ILE A 27 -27.21 0.34 11.82
CA ILE A 27 -27.02 -0.76 12.77
C ILE A 27 -27.55 -0.35 14.13
N LYS A 28 -28.75 -0.84 14.45
CA LYS A 28 -29.32 -0.62 15.78
C LYS A 28 -28.45 -1.35 16.82
N PRO A 29 -28.06 -0.68 17.92
CA PRO A 29 -27.34 -1.33 18.99
C PRO A 29 -28.21 -2.47 19.55
N SER A 30 -27.68 -3.68 19.47
CA SER A 30 -28.25 -4.85 20.14
C SER A 30 -27.42 -5.11 21.40
N PRO A 31 -28.05 -5.44 22.54
CA PRO A 31 -27.31 -5.81 23.74
C PRO A 31 -26.37 -6.99 23.45
N THR A 32 -25.20 -6.93 24.09
CA THR A 32 -24.10 -7.87 23.99
C THR A 32 -24.53 -9.31 24.33
N GLY A 33 -24.07 -10.29 23.55
CA GLY A 33 -24.38 -11.71 23.76
C GLY A 33 -25.67 -12.21 23.11
N GLN A 34 -26.35 -11.39 22.30
CA GLN A 34 -27.46 -11.84 21.45
C GLN A 34 -27.02 -11.86 19.98
N GLN A 35 -27.35 -12.95 19.28
CA GLN A 35 -27.33 -13.00 17.82
C GLN A 35 -28.25 -11.88 17.30
N ALA A 36 -27.69 -10.76 16.88
CA ALA A 36 -28.47 -9.71 16.27
C ALA A 36 -28.44 -9.89 14.76
N THR A 37 -29.54 -10.39 14.18
CA THR A 37 -29.69 -10.37 12.72
C THR A 37 -29.91 -8.93 12.29
N VAL A 38 -28.85 -8.27 11.86
CA VAL A 38 -28.94 -6.97 11.22
C VAL A 38 -29.26 -7.21 9.75
N SER A 39 -30.52 -6.95 9.36
CA SER A 39 -30.88 -6.85 7.96
C SER A 39 -30.30 -5.54 7.42
N THR A 40 -29.08 -5.60 6.88
CA THR A 40 -28.56 -4.54 6.04
C THR A 40 -29.39 -4.49 4.74
N PRO A 41 -29.35 -3.39 3.97
CA PRO A 41 -29.95 -3.33 2.63
C PRO A 41 -29.41 -4.40 1.65
N SER A 42 -28.43 -5.19 2.07
CA SER A 42 -27.58 -6.04 1.25
C SER A 42 -27.75 -7.55 1.49
N ASP A 43 -28.82 -8.02 2.14
CA ASP A 43 -29.12 -9.46 2.32
C ASP A 43 -28.09 -10.25 3.16
N PHE A 44 -27.66 -9.70 4.31
CA PHE A 44 -26.76 -10.40 5.24
C PHE A 44 -27.43 -10.79 6.55
N ARG A 45 -26.96 -11.91 7.09
CA ARG A 45 -27.08 -12.20 8.52
C ARG A 45 -25.75 -11.90 9.20
N VAL A 46 -25.78 -10.89 10.06
CA VAL A 46 -24.68 -10.55 10.96
C VAL A 46 -24.89 -11.28 12.29
N GLU A 47 -23.83 -11.78 12.89
CA GLU A 47 -23.83 -12.38 14.23
C GLU A 47 -22.56 -11.93 14.97
N LEU A 48 -22.72 -11.12 16.03
CA LEU A 48 -21.60 -10.74 16.89
C LEU A 48 -21.62 -11.58 18.17
N THR A 49 -20.53 -12.29 18.40
CA THR A 49 -20.31 -13.07 19.61
C THR A 49 -19.17 -12.45 20.42
N LEU A 50 -19.46 -12.07 21.66
CA LEU A 50 -18.50 -11.44 22.56
C LEU A 50 -18.04 -12.43 23.62
N GLY A 51 -16.75 -12.43 23.92
CA GLY A 51 -16.14 -13.32 24.91
C GLY A 51 -15.94 -14.75 24.44
N GLU A 52 -16.34 -15.10 23.22
CA GLU A 52 -16.15 -16.44 22.66
C GLU A 52 -15.04 -16.44 21.60
N ARG A 53 -14.02 -17.26 21.87
CA ARG A 53 -12.93 -17.53 20.95
C ARG A 53 -13.31 -18.62 19.98
N ILE A 54 -13.06 -18.41 18.69
CA ILE A 54 -13.16 -19.47 17.71
C ILE A 54 -12.04 -20.48 17.97
N SER A 55 -12.41 -21.73 18.27
CA SER A 55 -11.49 -22.85 18.47
C SER A 55 -11.44 -23.76 17.23
N ASN A 56 -11.28 -23.17 16.05
CA ASN A 56 -11.17 -23.92 14.80
C ASN A 56 -9.69 -24.14 14.43
N PRO A 57 -9.22 -25.39 14.25
CA PRO A 57 -7.83 -25.65 13.85
C PRO A 57 -7.46 -25.01 12.50
N ASP A 58 -8.42 -24.86 11.59
CA ASP A 58 -8.21 -24.24 10.28
C ASP A 58 -7.87 -22.76 10.42
N LEU A 59 -8.42 -22.06 11.43
CA LEU A 59 -8.11 -20.65 11.66
C LEU A 59 -6.62 -20.44 12.00
N ALA A 60 -6.05 -21.32 12.84
CA ALA A 60 -4.63 -21.25 13.18
C ALA A 60 -3.74 -21.62 11.99
N ALA A 61 -4.16 -22.61 11.19
CA ALA A 61 -3.46 -23.00 9.97
C ALA A 61 -3.46 -21.84 8.95
N ASP A 62 -4.63 -21.27 8.67
CA ASP A 62 -4.78 -20.14 7.74
C ASP A 62 -4.04 -18.89 8.24
N GLY A 63 -4.05 -18.64 9.55
CA GLY A 63 -3.27 -17.58 10.21
C GLY A 63 -1.76 -17.76 10.02
N SER A 64 -1.27 -19.01 10.08
CA SER A 64 0.15 -19.32 9.88
C SER A 64 0.63 -19.11 8.44
N LEU A 65 -0.29 -19.18 7.47
CA LEU A 65 -0.03 -18.96 6.05
C LEU A 65 -0.20 -17.49 5.63
N SER A 66 -0.60 -16.61 6.55
CA SER A 66 -0.78 -15.19 6.26
C SER A 66 0.55 -14.49 5.98
N LEU A 67 0.57 -13.62 4.95
CA LEU A 67 1.70 -12.70 4.72
C LEU A 67 1.94 -11.78 5.93
N MET A 68 0.91 -11.55 6.75
CA MET A 68 0.95 -10.76 7.96
C MET A 68 0.95 -11.65 9.22
N HIS A 69 1.51 -12.85 9.14
CA HIS A 69 1.55 -13.85 10.23
C HIS A 69 1.86 -13.25 11.60
N GLN A 70 2.88 -12.36 11.70
CA GLN A 70 3.29 -11.75 12.96
C GLN A 70 2.21 -10.87 13.60
N ARG A 71 1.31 -10.28 12.82
CA ARG A 71 0.14 -9.52 13.29
C ARG A 71 -1.09 -10.41 13.48
N VAL A 72 -1.28 -11.34 12.57
CA VAL A 72 -2.47 -12.20 12.53
C VAL A 72 -2.47 -13.18 13.71
N MET A 73 -1.35 -13.86 13.98
CA MET A 73 -1.31 -14.93 14.98
C MET A 73 -1.56 -14.47 16.42
N PRO A 74 -1.04 -13.32 16.91
CA PRO A 74 -1.41 -12.81 18.23
C PRO A 74 -2.92 -12.61 18.39
N VAL A 75 -3.60 -12.08 17.37
CA VAL A 75 -5.04 -11.88 17.39
C VAL A 75 -5.78 -13.22 17.28
N VAL A 76 -5.34 -14.12 16.41
CA VAL A 76 -5.90 -15.49 16.31
C VAL A 76 -5.83 -16.21 17.66
N ALA A 77 -4.69 -16.14 18.35
CA ALA A 77 -4.51 -16.78 19.65
C ALA A 77 -5.25 -16.05 20.79
N GLY A 78 -5.42 -14.72 20.67
CA GLY A 78 -5.77 -13.84 21.77
C GLY A 78 -7.13 -13.16 21.69
N HIS A 79 -7.85 -13.21 20.56
CA HIS A 79 -9.07 -12.45 20.33
C HIS A 79 -10.11 -12.63 21.44
N GLN A 80 -10.84 -11.55 21.72
CA GLN A 80 -11.86 -11.50 22.78
C GLN A 80 -13.27 -11.43 22.21
N ALA A 81 -13.41 -11.14 20.91
CA ALA A 81 -14.69 -11.10 20.24
C ALA A 81 -14.58 -11.55 18.79
N THR A 82 -15.70 -12.03 18.27
CA THR A 82 -15.84 -12.53 16.92
C THR A 82 -17.11 -11.96 16.29
N LEU A 83 -16.98 -11.28 15.17
CA LEU A 83 -18.10 -10.92 14.31
C LEU A 83 -18.16 -11.90 13.14
N LYS A 84 -19.18 -12.75 13.15
CA LYS A 84 -19.49 -13.68 12.06
C LYS A 84 -20.45 -13.01 11.09
N LEU A 85 -20.06 -12.97 9.83
CA LEU A 85 -20.86 -12.44 8.73
C LEU A 85 -21.24 -13.60 7.82
N THR A 86 -22.54 -13.82 7.61
CA THR A 86 -23.04 -14.88 6.72
C THR A 86 -23.87 -14.25 5.61
N ALA A 87 -23.44 -14.43 4.36
CA ALA A 87 -24.20 -14.01 3.19
C ALA A 87 -25.44 -14.89 2.98
N ASP A 88 -26.51 -14.33 2.42
CA ASP A 88 -27.67 -15.11 2.02
C ASP A 88 -27.26 -16.18 0.97
N PRO A 89 -27.47 -17.48 1.24
CA PRO A 89 -27.14 -18.54 0.30
C PRO A 89 -27.94 -18.49 -1.01
N GLU A 90 -29.05 -17.75 -1.07
CA GLU A 90 -29.87 -17.57 -2.28
C GLU A 90 -29.23 -16.58 -3.27
N LEU A 91 -28.32 -15.71 -2.80
CA LEU A 91 -27.60 -14.79 -3.66
C LEU A 91 -26.59 -15.54 -4.55
N PRO A 92 -26.33 -15.05 -5.78
CA PRO A 92 -25.21 -15.52 -6.58
C PRO A 92 -23.88 -15.39 -5.79
N PRO A 93 -22.92 -16.34 -5.92
CA PRO A 93 -21.65 -16.29 -5.17
C PRO A 93 -20.90 -14.96 -5.32
N ALA A 94 -20.94 -14.35 -6.51
CA ALA A 94 -20.34 -13.06 -6.78
C ALA A 94 -20.94 -11.94 -5.89
N SER A 95 -22.27 -11.94 -5.74
CA SER A 95 -23.01 -10.99 -4.91
C SER A 95 -22.78 -11.25 -3.41
N GLN A 96 -22.76 -12.53 -3.00
CA GLN A 96 -22.43 -12.89 -1.61
C GLN A 96 -21.06 -12.35 -1.20
N ILE A 97 -20.06 -12.46 -2.08
CA ILE A 97 -18.71 -11.97 -1.78
C ILE A 97 -18.64 -10.46 -1.74
N ARG A 98 -19.20 -9.79 -2.75
CA ARG A 98 -19.20 -8.31 -2.80
C ARG A 98 -19.76 -7.76 -1.51
N ALA A 99 -20.95 -8.22 -1.14
CA ALA A 99 -21.65 -7.63 -0.03
C ALA A 99 -21.08 -8.07 1.33
N LEU A 100 -20.41 -9.23 1.41
CA LEU A 100 -19.57 -9.59 2.56
C LEU A 100 -18.37 -8.65 2.69
N CYS A 101 -17.70 -8.33 1.58
CA CYS A 101 -16.55 -7.43 1.57
C CYS A 101 -16.94 -6.00 1.94
N GLU A 102 -18.05 -5.49 1.39
CA GLU A 102 -18.63 -4.19 1.76
C GLU A 102 -18.97 -4.15 3.25
N THR A 103 -19.57 -5.21 3.78
CA THR A 103 -19.89 -5.30 5.21
C THR A 103 -18.64 -5.31 6.08
N ILE A 104 -17.60 -6.04 5.71
CA ILE A 104 -16.30 -6.01 6.42
C ILE A 104 -15.65 -4.62 6.32
N ALA A 105 -15.74 -3.94 5.18
CA ALA A 105 -15.19 -2.60 5.02
C ALA A 105 -15.89 -1.54 5.88
N MET A 106 -17.15 -1.78 6.26
CA MET A 106 -17.85 -0.95 7.26
C MET A 106 -17.42 -1.27 8.71
N SER A 107 -16.73 -2.37 8.95
CA SER A 107 -16.22 -2.68 10.28
C SER A 107 -15.12 -1.70 10.69
N ASN A 108 -15.03 -1.41 11.99
CA ASN A 108 -14.20 -0.33 12.51
C ASN A 108 -12.70 -0.54 12.17
N PRO A 109 -12.13 0.30 11.29
CA PRO A 109 -10.75 0.13 10.81
C PRO A 109 -9.70 0.49 11.87
N LEU A 110 -10.11 1.11 12.98
CA LEU A 110 -9.22 1.53 14.07
C LEU A 110 -8.79 0.38 14.99
N THR A 111 -9.09 -0.86 14.62
CA THR A 111 -8.75 -2.04 15.42
C THR A 111 -7.72 -2.89 14.67
N ASP A 112 -6.80 -3.52 15.40
CA ASP A 112 -5.91 -4.58 14.89
C ASP A 112 -6.69 -5.88 14.59
N ALA A 113 -7.91 -5.75 14.05
CA ALA A 113 -8.77 -6.87 13.78
C ALA A 113 -8.22 -7.74 12.65
N VAL A 114 -8.50 -9.04 12.74
CA VAL A 114 -8.16 -10.03 11.73
C VAL A 114 -9.43 -10.45 11.01
N VAL A 115 -9.39 -10.46 9.69
CA VAL A 115 -10.44 -11.03 8.86
C VAL A 115 -10.04 -12.45 8.48
N TRP A 116 -10.89 -13.42 8.80
CA TRP A 116 -10.74 -14.81 8.42
C TRP A 116 -11.86 -15.25 7.48
N LEU A 117 -11.48 -15.88 6.39
CA LEU A 117 -12.32 -16.35 5.30
C LEU A 117 -12.09 -17.86 5.13
N PRO A 118 -12.83 -18.70 5.87
CA PRO A 118 -12.57 -20.14 5.89
C PRO A 118 -12.60 -20.79 4.51
N GLN A 119 -13.53 -20.37 3.64
CA GLN A 119 -13.67 -20.94 2.30
C GLN A 119 -12.51 -20.56 1.36
N ARG A 120 -11.65 -19.62 1.77
CA ARG A 120 -10.47 -19.19 1.01
C ARG A 120 -9.16 -19.64 1.64
N HIS A 121 -9.23 -20.31 2.80
CA HIS A 121 -8.05 -20.63 3.61
C HIS A 121 -7.18 -19.39 3.88
N GLN A 122 -7.82 -18.27 4.22
CA GLN A 122 -7.17 -16.97 4.31
C GLN A 122 -7.52 -16.27 5.62
N ALA A 123 -6.48 -15.93 6.39
CA ALA A 123 -6.56 -14.96 7.48
C ALA A 123 -5.65 -13.77 7.17
N THR A 124 -6.15 -12.55 7.32
CA THR A 124 -5.42 -11.31 7.03
C THR A 124 -5.83 -10.21 8.00
N THR A 125 -5.09 -9.11 8.06
CA THR A 125 -5.51 -7.94 8.83
C THR A 125 -6.67 -7.22 8.14
N LEU A 126 -7.55 -6.57 8.91
CA LEU A 126 -8.67 -5.79 8.37
C LEU A 126 -8.17 -4.69 7.43
N VAL A 127 -7.07 -4.01 7.78
CA VAL A 127 -6.45 -2.97 6.95
C VAL A 127 -6.02 -3.51 5.60
N LEU A 128 -5.31 -4.65 5.56
CA LEU A 128 -4.87 -5.24 4.30
C LEU A 128 -6.07 -5.73 3.48
N PHE A 129 -7.08 -6.33 4.13
CA PHE A 129 -8.32 -6.73 3.48
C PHE A 129 -9.02 -5.55 2.78
N VAL A 130 -9.18 -4.42 3.48
CA VAL A 130 -9.85 -3.23 2.94
C VAL A 130 -9.02 -2.57 1.84
N GLY A 131 -7.69 -2.54 1.98
CA GLY A 131 -6.78 -2.06 0.94
C GLY A 131 -6.89 -2.88 -0.35
N GLU A 132 -6.84 -4.21 -0.24
CA GLU A 132 -7.01 -5.15 -1.35
C GLU A 132 -8.36 -4.99 -2.04
N LEU A 133 -9.44 -4.90 -1.25
CA LEU A 133 -10.79 -4.67 -1.75
C LEU A 133 -10.90 -3.36 -2.54
N SER A 134 -10.22 -2.31 -2.08
CA SER A 134 -10.24 -0.98 -2.72
C SER A 134 -9.45 -0.94 -4.03
N GLU A 135 -8.38 -1.74 -4.14
CA GLU A 135 -7.54 -1.81 -5.33
C GLU A 135 -8.21 -2.64 -6.44
N ASP A 136 -8.61 -3.88 -6.13
CA ASP A 136 -9.27 -4.77 -7.09
C ASP A 136 -10.18 -5.76 -6.34
N PRO A 137 -11.50 -5.53 -6.30
CA PRO A 137 -12.45 -6.42 -5.62
C PRO A 137 -12.36 -7.88 -6.10
N ALA A 138 -11.93 -8.12 -7.34
CA ALA A 138 -11.77 -9.47 -7.89
C ALA A 138 -10.69 -10.27 -7.14
N ARG A 139 -9.72 -9.60 -6.51
CA ARG A 139 -8.67 -10.24 -5.71
C ARG A 139 -9.17 -10.78 -4.39
N MET A 140 -10.31 -10.30 -3.91
CA MET A 140 -10.87 -10.87 -2.69
C MET A 140 -11.28 -12.32 -2.93
N TYR A 141 -11.81 -12.65 -4.10
CA TYR A 141 -12.43 -13.95 -4.39
C TYR A 141 -11.51 -15.17 -4.25
N PHE A 142 -10.20 -14.98 -4.26
CA PHE A 142 -9.23 -16.06 -4.20
C PHE A 142 -8.02 -15.67 -3.37
N TRP A 143 -7.25 -16.66 -2.95
CA TRP A 143 -5.95 -16.47 -2.33
C TRP A 143 -4.86 -17.08 -3.20
N VAL A 144 -3.70 -16.43 -3.31
CA VAL A 144 -2.55 -16.97 -4.01
C VAL A 144 -1.47 -17.32 -3.01
N HIS A 145 -1.01 -18.56 -3.05
CA HIS A 145 0.19 -18.99 -2.34
C HIS A 145 1.26 -19.33 -3.36
N ALA A 146 2.49 -18.83 -3.18
CA ALA A 146 3.62 -19.21 -4.01
C ALA A 146 4.86 -19.46 -3.15
N SER A 147 5.63 -20.48 -3.51
CA SER A 147 6.84 -20.87 -2.78
C SER A 147 7.89 -21.42 -3.74
N GLY A 148 9.16 -21.26 -3.38
CA GLY A 148 10.28 -21.87 -4.11
C GLY A 148 10.34 -23.38 -3.88
N THR A 149 10.86 -24.12 -4.85
CA THR A 149 11.11 -25.56 -4.74
C THR A 149 12.59 -25.84 -4.54
N ALA A 150 12.94 -27.04 -4.05
CA ALA A 150 14.32 -27.45 -3.83
C ALA A 150 15.16 -27.44 -5.13
N ASP A 151 14.54 -27.64 -6.28
CA ASP A 151 15.19 -27.66 -7.60
C ASP A 151 15.40 -26.26 -8.20
N GLY A 152 15.15 -25.19 -7.43
CA GLY A 152 15.32 -23.80 -7.86
C GLY A 152 14.16 -23.24 -8.70
N GLY A 153 13.08 -24.02 -8.88
CA GLY A 153 11.82 -23.55 -9.44
C GLY A 153 10.90 -22.94 -8.40
N SER A 154 9.65 -22.67 -8.78
CA SER A 154 8.58 -22.28 -7.86
C SER A 154 7.27 -22.97 -8.20
N VAL A 155 6.43 -23.14 -7.18
CA VAL A 155 5.05 -23.58 -7.32
C VAL A 155 4.13 -22.50 -6.77
N GLY A 156 3.02 -22.27 -7.47
CA GLY A 156 2.02 -21.29 -7.09
C GLY A 156 0.63 -21.88 -7.24
N THR A 157 -0.23 -21.63 -6.27
CA THR A 157 -1.58 -22.17 -6.19
C THR A 157 -2.55 -21.03 -5.92
N VAL A 158 -3.65 -20.99 -6.66
CA VAL A 158 -4.79 -20.12 -6.38
C VAL A 158 -5.89 -20.94 -5.74
N ARG A 159 -6.30 -20.54 -4.53
CA ARG A 159 -7.31 -21.19 -3.69
C ARG A 159 -8.56 -20.34 -3.55
N GLY A 160 -9.68 -20.95 -3.17
CA GLY A 160 -10.96 -20.27 -2.92
C GLY A 160 -11.85 -20.11 -4.16
N LEU A 161 -11.42 -20.60 -5.33
CA LEU A 161 -12.23 -20.59 -6.55
C LEU A 161 -13.39 -21.60 -6.46
N ASP A 162 -13.26 -22.61 -5.62
CA ASP A 162 -14.31 -23.58 -5.27
C ASP A 162 -15.51 -22.93 -4.56
N ALA A 163 -15.29 -21.86 -3.81
CA ALA A 163 -16.37 -21.03 -3.26
C ALA A 163 -17.23 -20.37 -4.36
N LEU A 164 -16.69 -20.26 -5.58
CA LEU A 164 -17.39 -19.79 -6.78
C LEU A 164 -17.90 -20.93 -7.67
N GLY A 165 -17.76 -22.19 -7.24
CA GLY A 165 -18.10 -23.36 -8.04
C GLY A 165 -17.08 -23.71 -9.11
N ALA A 166 -15.84 -23.21 -9.01
CA ALA A 166 -14.75 -23.55 -9.93
C ALA A 166 -13.69 -24.46 -9.28
N THR A 167 -12.80 -25.01 -10.09
CA THR A 167 -11.67 -25.78 -9.57
C THR A 167 -10.49 -24.83 -9.30
N ASN A 168 -9.82 -25.01 -8.17
CA ASN A 168 -8.59 -24.27 -7.85
C ASN A 168 -7.51 -24.51 -8.93
N ILE A 169 -6.51 -23.64 -9.03
CA ILE A 169 -5.46 -23.76 -10.07
C ILE A 169 -4.07 -23.81 -9.44
N GLN A 170 -3.15 -24.54 -10.05
CA GLN A 170 -1.75 -24.63 -9.65
C GLN A 170 -0.84 -24.51 -10.87
N ILE A 171 0.31 -23.89 -10.72
CA ILE A 171 1.36 -23.84 -11.73
C ILE A 171 2.70 -24.16 -11.10
N ARG A 172 3.51 -24.96 -11.80
CA ARG A 172 4.91 -25.22 -11.45
C ARG A 172 5.77 -24.62 -12.54
N HIS A 173 6.62 -23.67 -12.17
CA HIS A 173 7.47 -22.97 -13.12
C HIS A 173 8.95 -23.16 -12.75
N PRO A 174 9.76 -23.80 -13.63
CA PRO A 174 11.12 -24.22 -13.28
C PRO A 174 12.11 -23.07 -13.10
N LYS A 175 11.76 -21.87 -13.58
CA LYS A 175 12.67 -20.70 -13.59
C LYS A 175 12.08 -19.44 -12.95
N ALA A 176 10.82 -19.48 -12.50
CA ALA A 176 10.18 -18.29 -11.95
C ALA A 176 10.48 -18.24 -10.46
N THR A 177 10.63 -17.02 -9.93
CA THR A 177 10.65 -16.81 -8.49
C THR A 177 9.23 -16.93 -7.93
N ALA A 178 9.12 -17.26 -6.64
CA ALA A 178 7.84 -17.35 -5.96
C ALA A 178 7.05 -16.03 -6.07
N GLN A 179 7.74 -14.89 -5.92
CA GLN A 179 7.12 -13.56 -6.06
C GLN A 179 6.57 -13.31 -7.47
N ALA A 180 7.32 -13.65 -8.51
CA ALA A 180 6.86 -13.49 -9.90
C ALA A 180 5.62 -14.36 -10.16
N LEU A 181 5.62 -15.58 -9.64
CA LEU A 181 4.51 -16.52 -9.75
C LEU A 181 3.27 -16.03 -8.99
N PHE A 182 3.45 -15.52 -7.77
CA PHE A 182 2.39 -14.90 -6.97
C PHE A 182 1.72 -13.75 -7.73
N ASN A 183 2.49 -12.77 -8.18
CA ASN A 183 1.97 -11.60 -8.89
C ASN A 183 1.22 -12.00 -10.17
N ALA A 184 1.78 -12.92 -10.95
CA ALA A 184 1.20 -13.32 -12.22
C ALA A 184 -0.08 -14.17 -12.06
N LEU A 185 -0.12 -15.08 -11.08
CA LEU A 185 -1.33 -15.85 -10.76
C LEU A 185 -2.44 -14.94 -10.22
N ARG A 186 -2.07 -13.98 -9.38
CA ARG A 186 -3.00 -12.99 -8.83
C ARG A 186 -3.63 -12.15 -9.93
N GLU A 187 -2.84 -11.63 -10.86
CA GLU A 187 -3.38 -10.86 -12.00
C GLU A 187 -4.21 -11.75 -12.94
N TYR A 188 -3.79 -12.98 -13.20
CA TYR A 188 -4.54 -13.92 -14.03
C TYR A 188 -5.92 -14.22 -13.44
N ALA A 189 -5.98 -14.64 -12.18
CA ALA A 189 -7.22 -15.01 -11.52
C ALA A 189 -8.16 -13.79 -11.38
N SER A 190 -7.64 -12.61 -11.02
CA SER A 190 -8.47 -11.40 -10.95
C SER A 190 -8.97 -10.97 -12.33
N GLY A 191 -8.13 -11.08 -13.37
CA GLY A 191 -8.50 -10.79 -14.74
C GLY A 191 -9.57 -11.75 -15.29
N LEU A 192 -9.53 -13.01 -14.90
CA LEU A 192 -10.53 -14.02 -15.25
C LEU A 192 -11.89 -13.69 -14.62
N LEU A 193 -11.89 -13.41 -13.31
CA LEU A 193 -13.11 -13.08 -12.57
C LEU A 193 -13.75 -11.76 -13.01
N ARG A 194 -12.94 -10.74 -13.34
CA ARG A 194 -13.43 -9.48 -13.94
C ARG A 194 -14.19 -9.70 -15.24
N LYS A 195 -13.81 -10.72 -16.01
CA LYS A 195 -14.50 -11.11 -17.25
C LYS A 195 -15.72 -12.02 -17.01
N GLY A 196 -16.05 -12.32 -15.75
CA GLY A 196 -17.08 -13.29 -15.38
C GLY A 196 -16.72 -14.74 -15.74
N GLY A 197 -15.43 -15.01 -15.97
CA GLY A 197 -14.92 -16.33 -16.29
C GLY A 197 -14.51 -17.12 -15.05
N LEU A 198 -14.50 -18.44 -15.18
CA LEU A 198 -13.98 -19.39 -14.19
C LEU A 198 -13.02 -20.36 -14.91
N PRO A 199 -11.98 -20.88 -14.23
CA PRO A 199 -11.05 -21.79 -14.88
C PRO A 199 -11.75 -23.11 -15.16
N THR A 200 -11.52 -23.66 -16.35
CA THR A 200 -12.07 -24.94 -16.79
C THR A 200 -10.96 -25.83 -17.31
N GLU A 201 -11.11 -27.14 -17.14
CA GLU A 201 -10.21 -28.10 -17.76
C GLU A 201 -10.20 -27.94 -19.29
N GLY A 202 -9.02 -28.05 -19.90
CA GLY A 202 -8.79 -27.83 -21.32
C GLY A 202 -8.70 -26.36 -21.74
N ALA A 203 -8.89 -25.40 -20.83
CA ALA A 203 -8.71 -23.99 -21.16
C ALA A 203 -7.24 -23.66 -21.40
N GLU A 204 -6.98 -22.86 -22.44
CA GLU A 204 -5.70 -22.21 -22.62
C GLU A 204 -5.62 -20.93 -21.78
N VAL A 205 -4.52 -20.80 -21.07
CA VAL A 205 -4.25 -19.74 -20.11
C VAL A 205 -2.97 -19.04 -20.53
N SER A 206 -3.04 -17.74 -20.84
CA SER A 206 -1.85 -16.95 -21.05
C SER A 206 -1.26 -16.55 -19.69
N PHE A 207 -0.06 -17.03 -19.39
CA PHE A 207 0.68 -16.77 -18.17
C PHE A 207 2.14 -16.42 -18.52
N ALA A 208 2.62 -15.27 -18.02
CA ALA A 208 3.97 -14.76 -18.31
C ALA A 208 4.31 -14.68 -19.82
N GLY A 209 3.31 -14.38 -20.67
CA GLY A 209 3.46 -14.31 -22.12
C GLY A 209 3.55 -15.67 -22.83
N GLN A 210 3.35 -16.77 -22.11
CA GLN A 210 3.31 -18.14 -22.63
C GLN A 210 1.88 -18.69 -22.53
N SER A 211 1.48 -19.57 -23.46
CA SER A 211 0.21 -20.30 -23.35
C SER A 211 0.43 -21.54 -22.48
N TRP A 212 -0.49 -21.82 -21.56
CA TRP A 212 -0.50 -22.95 -20.66
C TRP A 212 -1.85 -23.65 -20.76
N LEU A 213 -1.87 -24.98 -20.72
CA LEU A 213 -3.11 -25.75 -20.77
C LEU A 213 -3.51 -26.18 -19.37
N ALA A 214 -4.74 -25.86 -18.95
CA ALA A 214 -5.30 -26.33 -17.69
C ALA A 214 -5.70 -27.81 -17.80
N LYS A 215 -5.15 -28.68 -16.96
CA LYS A 215 -5.45 -30.12 -16.89
C LYS A 215 -5.79 -30.52 -15.47
N ALA A 216 -6.54 -31.61 -15.27
CA ALA A 216 -6.67 -32.19 -13.94
C ALA A 216 -5.28 -32.50 -13.34
N ASP A 217 -5.06 -32.06 -12.11
CA ASP A 217 -3.84 -32.27 -11.32
C ASP A 217 -4.24 -32.36 -9.84
N VAL A 218 -3.23 -32.50 -8.96
CA VAL A 218 -3.39 -32.47 -7.51
C VAL A 218 -2.53 -31.38 -6.90
N ASP A 219 -3.05 -30.76 -5.84
CA ASP A 219 -2.33 -29.78 -5.06
C ASP A 219 -1.09 -30.42 -4.42
N VAL A 220 0.09 -29.85 -4.64
CA VAL A 220 1.33 -30.42 -4.11
C VAL A 220 1.42 -30.36 -2.59
N PHE A 221 0.67 -29.46 -1.96
CA PHE A 221 0.69 -29.26 -0.51
C PHE A 221 -0.40 -30.07 0.17
N THR A 222 -1.61 -30.10 -0.42
CA THR A 222 -2.79 -30.71 0.22
C THR A 222 -3.23 -32.03 -0.40
N GLY A 223 -2.73 -32.40 -1.58
CA GLY A 223 -3.16 -33.59 -2.32
C GLY A 223 -4.60 -33.51 -2.86
N THR A 224 -5.25 -32.35 -2.71
CA THR A 224 -6.63 -32.13 -3.16
C THR A 224 -6.69 -31.94 -4.68
N PRO A 225 -7.72 -32.46 -5.37
CA PRO A 225 -7.89 -32.24 -6.80
C PRO A 225 -7.92 -30.75 -7.17
N LEU A 226 -7.21 -30.36 -8.22
CA LEU A 226 -7.23 -29.02 -8.79
C LEU A 226 -6.90 -29.04 -10.30
N LEU A 227 -6.78 -27.87 -10.93
CA LEU A 227 -6.31 -27.73 -12.31
C LEU A 227 -4.83 -27.33 -12.32
N GLY A 228 -3.97 -28.20 -12.84
CA GLY A 228 -2.57 -27.90 -13.12
C GLY A 228 -2.45 -27.14 -14.45
N LEU A 229 -1.80 -25.99 -14.44
CA LEU A 229 -1.37 -25.27 -15.63
C LEU A 229 -0.09 -25.92 -16.14
N VAL A 230 -0.17 -26.58 -17.29
CA VAL A 230 0.95 -27.31 -17.91
C VAL A 230 1.41 -26.57 -19.17
N SER A 231 2.71 -26.29 -19.28
CA SER A 231 3.28 -25.68 -20.48
C SER A 231 3.15 -26.65 -21.67
N PRO A 232 2.87 -26.18 -22.89
CA PRO A 232 2.87 -27.02 -24.09
C PRO A 232 4.18 -27.77 -24.28
N ASP A 233 5.32 -27.16 -23.92
CA ASP A 233 6.64 -27.80 -24.00
C ASP A 233 6.78 -28.98 -23.01
N ALA A 234 6.05 -28.94 -21.88
CA ALA A 234 6.04 -30.01 -20.89
C ALA A 234 5.03 -31.13 -21.24
N ALA A 235 4.10 -30.88 -22.17
CA ALA A 235 3.08 -31.86 -22.56
C ALA A 235 3.65 -32.99 -23.45
N GLU A 236 4.85 -32.84 -24.00
CA GLU A 236 5.53 -33.86 -24.81
C GLU A 236 6.35 -34.87 -23.99
N GLU A 237 6.53 -34.65 -22.68
CA GLU A 237 7.15 -35.67 -21.82
C GLU A 237 6.10 -36.75 -21.49
N PRO A 238 6.25 -38.00 -21.98
CA PRO A 238 5.26 -39.05 -21.79
C PRO A 238 5.09 -39.31 -20.30
N ALA A 239 3.86 -39.18 -19.80
CA ALA A 239 3.45 -39.40 -18.41
C ALA A 239 3.99 -40.72 -17.86
N THR A 240 5.19 -40.68 -17.30
CA THR A 240 5.88 -41.83 -16.74
C THR A 240 6.15 -41.50 -15.29
N GLN A 241 5.13 -41.69 -14.45
CA GLN A 241 5.19 -42.09 -13.03
C GLN A 241 3.96 -41.57 -12.28
N ALA A 242 2.93 -42.41 -12.21
CA ALA A 242 2.13 -42.49 -10.99
C ALA A 242 3.01 -43.18 -9.92
N PRO A 243 3.15 -42.63 -8.70
CA PRO A 243 3.84 -43.32 -7.63
C PRO A 243 3.03 -44.57 -7.27
N ALA A 244 3.67 -45.74 -7.36
CA ALA A 244 3.09 -46.98 -6.89
C ALA A 244 2.79 -46.84 -5.39
N ALA A 245 1.51 -46.88 -5.03
CA ALA A 245 1.09 -47.00 -3.65
C ALA A 245 1.65 -48.30 -3.09
N ASP A 246 2.55 -48.16 -2.12
CA ASP A 246 3.18 -49.24 -1.37
C ASP A 246 2.11 -49.92 -0.51
N ALA A 247 1.48 -50.96 -1.06
CA ALA A 247 0.52 -51.79 -0.36
C ALA A 247 1.30 -52.83 0.46
N ALA A 248 1.24 -52.68 1.78
CA ALA A 248 1.77 -53.62 2.76
C ALA A 248 1.33 -55.06 2.46
N ALA A 249 2.31 -55.94 2.38
CA ALA A 249 2.18 -57.37 2.19
C ALA A 249 1.30 -58.01 3.28
N THR A 250 0.31 -58.80 2.87
CA THR A 250 -0.28 -59.86 3.68
C THR A 250 -0.29 -61.14 2.84
N ASP A 251 0.31 -62.19 3.42
CA ASP A 251 0.54 -63.50 2.83
C ASP A 251 -0.72 -64.34 2.57
N ALA A 252 -0.63 -65.17 1.52
CA ALA A 252 -1.31 -66.46 1.27
C ALA A 252 -2.67 -66.49 0.50
N PRO A 253 -3.07 -67.63 -0.10
CA PRO A 253 -2.50 -68.14 -1.36
C PRO A 253 -3.55 -68.54 -2.44
N ALA A 254 -3.08 -68.59 -3.68
CA ALA A 254 -3.46 -69.43 -4.83
C ALA A 254 -4.94 -69.88 -5.01
N ALA A 255 -5.57 -69.36 -6.07
CA ALA A 255 -6.58 -70.09 -6.84
C ALA A 255 -6.56 -69.66 -8.33
N ASP A 256 -6.70 -70.66 -9.19
CA ASP A 256 -6.58 -70.65 -10.65
C ASP A 256 -7.58 -69.76 -11.42
N ALA A 257 -7.08 -69.10 -12.48
CA ALA A 257 -7.63 -68.85 -13.84
C ALA A 257 -9.07 -68.28 -14.04
N PRO A 258 -9.46 -67.75 -15.23
CA PRO A 258 -8.72 -67.55 -16.47
C PRO A 258 -8.74 -66.11 -17.04
N THR A 259 -7.82 -65.90 -17.97
CA THR A 259 -7.68 -64.80 -18.93
C THR A 259 -8.99 -64.46 -19.67
N GLN A 260 -9.47 -63.22 -19.53
CA GLN A 260 -10.35 -62.58 -20.52
C GLN A 260 -9.63 -61.40 -21.16
N ALA A 261 -9.54 -61.44 -22.50
CA ALA A 261 -9.08 -60.33 -23.33
C ALA A 261 -10.22 -59.29 -23.44
N PRO A 262 -9.96 -57.99 -23.20
CA PRO A 262 -10.95 -56.97 -23.48
C PRO A 262 -11.05 -56.74 -24.99
N ALA A 263 -12.29 -56.72 -25.45
CA ALA A 263 -12.69 -56.43 -26.81
C ALA A 263 -12.32 -54.99 -27.20
N ALA A 264 -11.88 -54.82 -28.44
CA ALA A 264 -11.58 -53.52 -29.04
C ALA A 264 -12.81 -52.60 -28.98
N GLU A 265 -12.65 -51.48 -28.30
CA GLU A 265 -13.62 -50.39 -28.22
C GLU A 265 -13.66 -49.66 -29.56
N VAL A 266 -14.84 -49.64 -30.17
CA VAL A 266 -15.10 -48.99 -31.46
C VAL A 266 -15.20 -47.49 -31.23
N ALA A 267 -14.28 -46.74 -31.85
CA ALA A 267 -14.28 -45.29 -31.85
C ALA A 267 -15.60 -44.72 -32.40
N PRO A 268 -16.30 -43.81 -31.69
CA PRO A 268 -17.48 -43.15 -32.21
C PRO A 268 -17.11 -42.22 -33.37
N ALA A 269 -17.91 -42.27 -34.44
CA ALA A 269 -17.79 -41.42 -35.60
C ALA A 269 -18.01 -39.92 -35.23
N PRO A 270 -17.27 -38.98 -35.84
CA PRO A 270 -17.38 -37.56 -35.54
C PRO A 270 -18.78 -37.02 -35.82
N ALA A 271 -19.36 -36.36 -34.81
CA ALA A 271 -20.65 -35.69 -34.90
C ALA A 271 -20.61 -34.55 -35.93
N ALA A 272 -21.69 -34.44 -36.70
CA ALA A 272 -21.84 -33.44 -37.76
C ALA A 272 -21.73 -32.00 -37.23
N ALA A 273 -21.08 -31.15 -38.01
CA ALA A 273 -20.92 -29.73 -37.74
C ALA A 273 -22.29 -29.04 -37.58
N PRO A 274 -22.46 -28.13 -36.60
CA PRO A 274 -23.70 -27.41 -36.41
C PRO A 274 -23.98 -26.51 -37.61
N SER A 275 -25.19 -26.68 -38.16
CA SER A 275 -25.78 -25.84 -39.19
C SER A 275 -25.90 -24.40 -38.69
N ASN A 276 -25.36 -23.45 -39.45
CA ASN A 276 -25.47 -22.01 -39.18
C ASN A 276 -26.95 -21.62 -39.02
N ALA A 277 -27.34 -21.25 -37.81
CA ALA A 277 -28.65 -20.67 -37.53
C ALA A 277 -28.72 -19.24 -38.12
N PRO A 278 -29.88 -18.82 -38.64
CA PRO A 278 -30.06 -17.50 -39.23
C PRO A 278 -29.83 -16.40 -38.19
N VAL A 279 -29.00 -15.43 -38.56
CA VAL A 279 -28.72 -14.20 -37.81
C VAL A 279 -30.03 -13.46 -37.59
N ALA A 280 -30.40 -13.26 -36.32
CA ALA A 280 -31.57 -12.48 -35.94
C ALA A 280 -31.38 -11.01 -36.35
N GLU A 281 -32.44 -10.45 -36.93
CA GLU A 281 -32.54 -9.07 -37.38
C GLU A 281 -32.40 -8.11 -36.18
N PRO A 282 -31.62 -7.02 -36.30
CA PRO A 282 -31.37 -6.10 -35.19
C PRO A 282 -32.67 -5.44 -34.72
N ALA A 283 -32.90 -5.48 -33.40
CA ALA A 283 -34.03 -4.85 -32.75
C ALA A 283 -34.05 -3.33 -32.99
N PRO A 284 -35.24 -2.71 -33.11
CA PRO A 284 -35.38 -1.29 -33.37
C PRO A 284 -34.76 -0.44 -32.25
N THR A 285 -34.00 0.58 -32.66
CA THR A 285 -33.41 1.59 -31.79
C THR A 285 -34.50 2.26 -30.95
N PRO A 286 -34.39 2.28 -29.61
CA PRO A 286 -35.37 2.96 -28.76
C PRO A 286 -35.35 4.46 -29.02
N GLU A 287 -36.54 5.05 -29.13
CA GLU A 287 -36.73 6.49 -29.26
C GLU A 287 -36.14 7.23 -28.04
N PRO A 288 -35.52 8.41 -28.25
CA PRO A 288 -34.95 9.20 -27.17
C PRO A 288 -36.03 9.65 -26.18
N ALA A 289 -35.82 9.33 -24.91
CA ALA A 289 -36.69 9.72 -23.82
C ALA A 289 -36.77 11.24 -23.70
N THR A 290 -37.99 11.73 -23.51
CA THR A 290 -38.32 13.14 -23.32
C THR A 290 -37.58 13.71 -22.12
N GLU A 291 -36.98 14.88 -22.35
CA GLU A 291 -36.25 15.68 -21.37
C GLU A 291 -37.13 15.94 -20.12
N PRO A 292 -36.68 15.59 -18.91
CA PRO A 292 -37.45 15.82 -17.69
C PRO A 292 -37.60 17.32 -17.45
N ALA A 293 -38.84 17.73 -17.16
CA ALA A 293 -39.17 19.11 -16.84
C ALA A 293 -38.34 19.63 -15.65
N PRO A 294 -37.94 20.91 -15.66
CA PRO A 294 -37.14 21.49 -14.59
C PRO A 294 -37.85 21.38 -13.25
N VAL A 295 -37.18 20.76 -12.29
CA VAL A 295 -37.62 20.66 -10.89
C VAL A 295 -37.60 22.05 -10.28
N GLU A 296 -38.74 22.49 -9.72
CA GLU A 296 -38.86 23.78 -9.05
C GLU A 296 -37.88 23.88 -7.88
N ALA A 297 -37.18 25.01 -7.79
CA ALA A 297 -36.23 25.28 -6.73
C ALA A 297 -36.95 25.29 -5.36
N PRO A 298 -36.40 24.62 -4.33
CA PRO A 298 -36.99 24.62 -3.01
C PRO A 298 -37.07 26.06 -2.46
N PRO A 299 -38.15 26.41 -1.74
CA PRO A 299 -38.31 27.74 -1.16
C PRO A 299 -37.17 28.02 -0.17
N ALA A 300 -36.63 29.24 -0.23
CA ALA A 300 -35.55 29.69 0.63
C ALA A 300 -35.92 29.50 2.12
N GLU A 301 -35.10 28.74 2.82
CA GLU A 301 -35.20 28.55 4.27
C GLU A 301 -35.07 29.90 4.98
N ALA A 302 -35.97 30.15 5.92
CA ALA A 302 -35.98 31.38 6.71
C ALA A 302 -34.72 31.48 7.56
N ALA A 303 -34.09 32.66 7.54
CA ALA A 303 -32.91 32.96 8.33
C ALA A 303 -33.16 32.68 9.84
N PRO A 304 -32.22 32.02 10.54
CA PRO A 304 -32.36 31.76 11.97
C PRO A 304 -32.45 33.06 12.76
N ALA A 305 -33.36 33.09 13.74
CA ALA A 305 -33.55 34.21 14.65
C ALA A 305 -32.27 34.45 15.49
N PRO A 306 -31.92 35.72 15.80
CA PRO A 306 -30.75 36.04 16.59
C PRO A 306 -30.90 35.47 18.02
N GLU A 307 -29.84 34.78 18.48
CA GLU A 307 -29.72 34.31 19.86
C GLU A 307 -29.72 35.49 20.85
N PRO A 308 -30.29 35.31 22.06
CA PRO A 308 -30.30 36.34 23.09
C PRO A 308 -28.91 36.56 23.69
N ASP A 309 -28.54 37.84 23.76
CA ASP A 309 -27.34 38.38 24.40
C ASP A 309 -27.26 37.95 25.87
N LEU A 310 -26.24 37.15 26.22
CA LEU A 310 -25.97 36.75 27.60
C LEU A 310 -25.10 37.83 28.26
N ASP A 311 -25.72 38.53 29.21
CA ASP A 311 -25.16 39.57 30.06
C ASP A 311 -23.84 39.10 30.74
N PRO A 312 -22.70 39.81 30.57
CA PRO A 312 -21.42 39.40 31.14
C PRO A 312 -21.45 39.51 32.66
N THR A 313 -21.44 38.35 33.32
CA THR A 313 -21.29 38.25 34.77
C THR A 313 -19.89 38.73 35.18
N ALA A 314 -19.85 39.58 36.20
CA ALA A 314 -18.67 40.30 36.67
C ALA A 314 -17.44 39.40 36.96
N ALA A 315 -16.28 39.87 36.53
CA ALA A 315 -14.98 39.27 36.80
C ALA A 315 -14.68 39.26 38.32
N PRO A 316 -14.24 38.13 38.91
CA PRO A 316 -13.75 38.10 40.27
C PRO A 316 -12.40 38.84 40.37
N ALA A 317 -12.23 39.57 41.46
CA ALA A 317 -11.04 40.36 41.78
C ALA A 317 -9.78 39.47 41.90
N PRO A 318 -8.59 39.97 41.49
CA PRO A 318 -7.35 39.23 41.63
C PRO A 318 -6.95 39.08 43.11
N ASP A 319 -6.64 37.85 43.50
CA ASP A 319 -6.01 37.49 44.78
C ASP A 319 -4.54 37.98 44.81
N PRO A 320 -3.99 38.33 45.99
CA PRO A 320 -2.68 38.96 46.10
C PRO A 320 -1.55 37.98 45.81
N THR A 321 -0.58 38.49 45.07
CA THR A 321 0.70 37.89 44.73
C THR A 321 1.47 37.44 46.00
N PRO A 322 1.83 36.16 46.13
CA PRO A 322 2.79 35.73 47.15
C PRO A 322 4.22 36.10 46.74
N GLU A 323 4.98 36.64 47.70
CA GLU A 323 6.40 36.97 47.57
C GLU A 323 7.23 35.70 47.27
N PRO A 324 8.24 35.77 46.37
CA PRO A 324 9.10 34.64 46.07
C PRO A 324 10.05 34.36 47.25
N VAL A 325 9.89 33.19 47.86
CA VAL A 325 10.89 32.59 48.76
C VAL A 325 11.99 31.99 47.89
N SER A 326 13.23 32.40 48.13
CA SER A 326 14.42 31.89 47.47
C SER A 326 14.64 30.41 47.82
N GLU A 327 14.51 29.53 46.84
CA GLU A 327 14.86 28.12 46.95
C GLU A 327 16.31 27.90 46.47
N PRO A 328 17.13 27.11 47.20
CA PRO A 328 18.55 26.95 46.89
C PRO A 328 18.78 26.06 45.67
N GLU A 329 19.70 26.52 44.83
CA GLU A 329 20.25 25.91 43.63
C GLU A 329 20.75 24.46 43.86
N PRO A 330 20.14 23.43 43.25
CA PRO A 330 20.73 22.10 43.24
C PRO A 330 21.86 22.06 42.21
N ALA A 331 23.07 21.77 42.68
CA ALA A 331 24.23 21.51 41.84
C ALA A 331 23.93 20.36 40.86
N VAL A 332 23.78 20.71 39.57
CA VAL A 332 23.69 19.75 38.48
C VAL A 332 25.02 19.00 38.40
N ALA A 333 25.01 17.74 38.81
CA ALA A 333 26.08 16.81 38.54
C ALA A 333 26.22 16.65 37.02
N ALA A 334 27.41 16.95 36.49
CA ALA A 334 27.73 16.78 35.08
C ALA A 334 27.47 15.32 34.66
N ALA A 335 26.48 15.14 33.78
CA ALA A 335 26.30 13.89 33.07
C ALA A 335 27.51 13.65 32.14
N PRO A 336 27.98 12.40 32.00
CA PRO A 336 29.18 12.09 31.22
C PRO A 336 28.91 12.28 29.73
N GLY A 337 29.64 13.23 29.14
CA GLY A 337 29.96 13.41 27.72
C GLY A 337 29.02 12.81 26.69
N ALA A 338 28.04 13.60 26.24
CA ALA A 338 27.48 13.41 24.91
C ALA A 338 28.62 13.57 23.87
N PRO A 339 28.80 12.62 22.93
CA PRO A 339 29.84 12.72 21.92
C PRO A 339 29.60 13.98 21.08
N ALA A 340 30.59 14.86 21.03
CA ALA A 340 30.59 15.99 20.11
C ALA A 340 30.38 15.46 18.68
N LEU A 341 29.45 16.07 17.93
CA LEU A 341 29.24 15.80 16.51
C LEU A 341 30.60 15.88 15.81
N ALA A 342 31.18 14.73 15.49
CA ALA A 342 32.29 14.66 14.56
C ALA A 342 31.75 15.18 13.22
N ALA A 343 32.46 16.13 12.60
CA ALA A 343 32.15 16.64 11.27
C ALA A 343 32.02 15.45 10.31
N HIS A 344 30.78 15.08 10.01
CA HIS A 344 30.47 13.90 9.23
C HIS A 344 30.60 14.27 7.76
N ASP A 345 31.34 13.48 6.97
CA ASP A 345 31.48 13.69 5.54
C ASP A 345 30.16 13.33 4.83
N PRO A 346 29.36 14.31 4.36
CA PRO A 346 28.07 14.04 3.72
C PRO A 346 28.23 13.26 2.40
N ALA A 347 29.43 13.22 1.82
CA ALA A 347 29.68 12.48 0.57
C ALA A 347 29.78 10.96 0.77
N ALA A 348 30.04 10.47 1.98
CA ALA A 348 30.32 9.06 2.23
C ALA A 348 29.07 8.23 2.59
N ASP A 349 28.03 8.84 3.16
CA ASP A 349 26.93 8.09 3.80
C ASP A 349 25.59 8.09 3.05
N GLY A 350 25.46 8.84 1.95
CA GLY A 350 24.18 9.01 1.25
C GLY A 350 23.34 10.15 1.83
N VAL A 351 22.14 10.36 1.26
CA VAL A 351 21.27 11.49 1.63
C VAL A 351 20.75 11.29 3.06
N ALA A 352 20.99 12.30 3.91
CA ALA A 352 20.50 12.32 5.28
C ALA A 352 19.31 13.28 5.42
N TRP A 353 18.24 12.81 6.07
CA TRP A 353 17.13 13.64 6.53
C TRP A 353 17.11 13.65 8.04
N TYR A 354 16.69 14.76 8.63
CA TYR A 354 16.59 14.90 10.09
C TYR A 354 15.15 15.16 10.45
N VAL A 355 14.54 14.23 11.18
CA VAL A 355 13.24 14.45 11.81
C VAL A 355 13.48 15.18 13.12
N LEU A 356 12.97 16.39 13.25
CA LEU A 356 13.13 17.20 14.44
C LEU A 356 12.00 16.87 15.40
N LEU A 357 12.36 16.52 16.63
CA LEU A 357 11.41 16.09 17.65
C LEU A 357 11.24 17.16 18.72
N ALA A 358 10.00 17.27 19.22
CA ALA A 358 9.68 18.17 20.32
C ALA A 358 10.40 17.78 21.63
N ASP A 359 10.52 16.47 21.86
CA ASP A 359 11.07 15.87 23.07
C ASP A 359 12.12 14.81 22.71
N VAL A 360 12.99 14.44 23.65
CA VAL A 360 13.95 13.35 23.47
C VAL A 360 13.24 12.01 23.70
N PRO A 361 13.01 11.20 22.66
CA PRO A 361 12.47 9.87 22.84
C PRO A 361 13.52 8.98 23.53
N PRO A 362 13.12 8.06 24.42
CA PRO A 362 14.08 7.23 25.15
C PRO A 362 14.81 6.22 24.26
N THR A 363 14.21 5.79 23.14
CA THR A 363 14.83 4.89 22.15
C THR A 363 14.37 5.23 20.75
N LEU A 364 15.11 4.78 19.72
CA LEU A 364 14.67 4.89 18.33
C LEU A 364 13.33 4.18 18.09
N GLY A 365 13.12 3.06 18.79
CA GLY A 365 11.87 2.31 18.74
C GLY A 365 10.64 3.14 19.13
N HIS A 366 10.76 4.09 20.06
CA HIS A 366 9.63 4.97 20.42
C HIS A 366 9.26 5.94 19.30
N VAL A 367 10.23 6.38 18.49
CA VAL A 367 9.96 7.18 17.29
C VAL A 367 9.40 6.32 16.17
N MET A 368 9.96 5.12 16.03
CA MET A 368 9.54 4.16 15.02
C MET A 368 8.16 3.57 15.30
N ASN A 369 7.67 3.59 16.53
CA ASN A 369 6.35 3.07 16.88
C ASN A 369 5.24 3.78 16.10
N ASP A 370 5.43 5.07 15.84
CA ASP A 370 4.48 5.88 15.09
C ASP A 370 4.65 5.73 13.56
N LEU A 371 5.86 5.37 13.09
CA LEU A 371 6.17 5.20 11.67
C LEU A 371 5.93 3.79 11.15
N MET A 372 6.44 2.80 11.88
CA MET A 372 6.44 1.39 11.52
C MET A 372 6.29 0.56 12.80
N PRO A 373 5.06 0.46 13.34
CA PRO A 373 4.78 -0.20 14.63
C PRO A 373 5.38 -1.60 14.74
N ASN A 374 5.49 -2.33 13.62
CA ASN A 374 6.04 -3.69 13.57
C ASN A 374 7.54 -3.78 13.84
N TYR A 375 8.29 -2.77 13.42
CA TYR A 375 9.74 -2.75 13.56
C TYR A 375 10.16 -2.05 14.86
N ALA A 376 9.29 -1.16 15.34
CA ALA A 376 9.47 -0.40 16.57
C ALA A 376 9.69 -1.29 17.79
N GLN A 377 8.89 -2.34 17.95
CA GLN A 377 8.93 -3.16 19.17
C GLN A 377 10.28 -3.87 19.36
N HIS A 378 10.88 -4.36 18.28
CA HIS A 378 12.25 -4.91 18.31
C HIS A 378 13.28 -3.85 18.72
N LEU A 379 13.20 -2.63 18.16
CA LEU A 379 14.10 -1.53 18.51
C LEU A 379 13.87 -0.96 19.92
N ILE A 380 12.64 -1.06 20.45
CA ILE A 380 12.30 -0.70 21.84
C ILE A 380 12.96 -1.69 22.80
N GLU A 381 12.80 -2.99 22.55
CA GLU A 381 13.37 -4.06 23.37
C GLU A 381 14.90 -4.02 23.41
N GLU A 382 15.54 -3.71 22.28
CA GLU A 382 16.99 -3.58 22.19
C GLU A 382 17.53 -2.24 22.73
N GLN A 383 16.65 -1.33 23.14
CA GLN A 383 17.00 0.06 23.49
C GLN A 383 17.87 0.74 22.42
N ALA A 384 17.63 0.39 21.16
CA ALA A 384 18.51 0.76 20.09
C ALA A 384 18.44 2.27 19.83
N THR A 385 19.60 2.91 19.71
CA THR A 385 19.74 4.29 19.20
C THR A 385 20.00 4.32 17.70
N THR A 386 20.22 3.14 17.09
CA THR A 386 20.45 2.95 15.65
C THR A 386 19.69 1.72 15.16
N GLY A 387 19.14 1.75 13.95
CA GLY A 387 18.43 0.60 13.39
C GLY A 387 18.37 0.64 11.86
N GLU A 388 18.16 -0.51 11.21
CA GLU A 388 17.99 -0.59 9.76
C GLU A 388 16.63 -1.14 9.40
N VAL A 389 15.78 -0.29 8.83
CA VAL A 389 14.42 -0.69 8.49
C VAL A 389 14.35 -1.03 7.00
N PRO A 390 14.00 -2.28 6.62
CA PRO A 390 13.77 -2.60 5.23
C PRO A 390 12.57 -1.82 4.71
N TYR A 391 12.72 -1.18 3.55
CA TYR A 391 11.65 -0.46 2.88
C TYR A 391 11.10 -1.35 1.76
N GLU A 392 9.98 -2.03 2.04
CA GLU A 392 9.52 -3.28 1.41
C GLU A 392 9.33 -3.22 -0.12
N ASP A 393 9.22 -2.04 -0.72
CA ASP A 393 8.96 -1.88 -2.16
C ASP A 393 10.14 -1.38 -3.01
N GLN A 394 11.27 -0.97 -2.42
CA GLN A 394 12.29 -0.17 -3.16
C GLN A 394 13.71 -0.76 -3.20
N GLN A 395 13.93 -2.00 -2.76
CA GLN A 395 15.28 -2.56 -2.61
C GLN A 395 16.22 -1.65 -1.79
N ALA A 396 15.67 -0.93 -0.81
CA ALA A 396 16.40 0.00 0.05
C ALA A 396 16.14 -0.31 1.52
N ALA A 397 17.12 -0.01 2.37
CA ALA A 397 16.99 0.05 3.82
C ALA A 397 17.14 1.50 4.29
N LEU A 398 16.34 1.88 5.27
CA LEU A 398 16.47 3.13 5.99
C LEU A 398 17.34 2.88 7.22
N HIS A 399 18.56 3.38 7.20
CA HIS A 399 19.42 3.42 8.37
C HIS A 399 19.02 4.63 9.22
N LEU A 400 18.53 4.36 10.41
CA LEU A 400 18.02 5.35 11.35
C LEU A 400 19.02 5.51 12.49
N THR A 401 19.24 6.75 12.92
CA THR A 401 20.05 7.07 14.10
C THR A 401 19.35 8.14 14.90
N LEU A 402 18.99 7.82 16.14
CA LEU A 402 18.53 8.82 17.10
C LEU A 402 19.73 9.64 17.57
N GLN A 403 19.64 10.95 17.38
CA GLN A 403 20.65 11.92 17.75
C GLN A 403 20.10 12.85 18.83
N GLY A 404 21.02 13.36 19.66
CA GLY A 404 20.71 14.44 20.60
C GLY A 404 20.35 15.75 19.89
N PRO A 405 20.31 16.87 20.61
CA PRO A 405 19.97 18.16 20.03
C PRO A 405 20.91 18.50 18.87
N VAL A 406 20.33 18.98 17.77
CA VAL A 406 21.06 19.42 16.58
C VAL A 406 21.59 20.83 16.84
N PRO A 407 22.92 21.06 16.82
CA PRO A 407 23.51 22.36 17.19
C PRO A 407 22.95 23.54 16.36
N GLU A 408 22.61 23.28 15.11
CA GLU A 408 22.05 24.27 14.17
C GLU A 408 20.59 24.64 14.49
N LEU A 409 19.89 23.85 15.32
CA LEU A 409 18.49 24.01 15.67
C LEU A 409 18.27 23.76 17.19
N PRO A 410 18.81 24.64 18.06
CA PRO A 410 18.83 24.44 19.50
C PRO A 410 17.44 24.41 20.17
N GLU A 411 16.40 24.86 19.48
CA GLU A 411 15.01 24.79 19.92
C GLU A 411 14.41 23.37 19.93
N HIS A 412 15.11 22.39 19.33
CA HIS A 412 14.65 21.00 19.30
C HIS A 412 15.45 20.11 20.26
N ALA A 413 14.73 19.28 21.01
CA ALA A 413 15.33 18.44 22.04
C ALA A 413 16.15 17.27 21.46
N ALA A 414 15.71 16.71 20.32
CA ALA A 414 16.36 15.61 19.63
C ALA A 414 16.07 15.63 18.13
N ALA A 415 16.86 14.87 17.36
CA ALA A 415 16.56 14.58 15.97
C ALA A 415 16.78 13.10 15.63
N VAL A 416 16.00 12.56 14.69
CA VAL A 416 16.29 11.27 14.08
C VAL A 416 16.90 11.49 12.71
N ARG A 417 18.15 11.08 12.54
CA ARG A 417 18.83 11.03 11.26
C ARG A 417 18.37 9.78 10.51
N LEU A 418 17.74 9.98 9.36
CA LEU A 418 17.39 8.96 8.39
C LEU A 418 18.42 8.98 7.27
N VAL A 419 18.99 7.83 6.95
CA VAL A 419 19.94 7.67 5.85
C VAL A 419 19.45 6.53 4.95
N ALA A 420 19.22 6.84 3.69
CA ALA A 420 18.81 5.85 2.70
C ALA A 420 20.02 5.05 2.21
N ARG A 421 19.98 3.73 2.35
CA ARG A 421 20.99 2.82 1.81
C ARG A 421 20.35 1.81 0.87
N PRO A 422 20.82 1.66 -0.38
CA PRO A 422 20.42 0.54 -1.22
C PRO A 422 20.84 -0.80 -0.59
N LEU A 423 19.99 -1.82 -0.71
CA LEU A 423 20.28 -3.15 -0.18
C LEU A 423 21.45 -3.83 -0.90
N ASP A 424 21.76 -3.42 -2.13
CA ASP A 424 22.86 -3.93 -2.94
C ASP A 424 24.20 -3.21 -2.69
N GLY A 425 24.23 -2.23 -1.77
CA GLY A 425 25.41 -1.41 -1.48
C GLY A 425 25.77 -0.42 -2.61
N GLY A 426 24.92 -0.25 -3.62
CA GLY A 426 25.09 0.74 -4.67
C GLY A 426 24.79 2.17 -4.19
N SER A 427 25.02 3.16 -5.06
CA SER A 427 24.48 4.50 -4.85
C SER A 427 23.00 4.52 -5.25
N PRO A 428 22.08 5.05 -4.42
CA PRO A 428 20.67 5.04 -4.76
C PRO A 428 20.44 5.90 -6.02
N SER A 429 19.66 5.37 -6.97
CA SER A 429 19.29 6.12 -8.17
C SER A 429 18.54 7.41 -7.78
N VAL A 430 18.62 8.45 -8.62
CA VAL A 430 17.88 9.71 -8.39
C VAL A 430 16.39 9.43 -8.18
N ALA A 431 15.80 8.54 -9.00
CA ALA A 431 14.40 8.15 -8.87
C ALA A 431 14.09 7.48 -7.51
N ASN A 432 14.96 6.60 -7.02
CA ASN A 432 14.77 5.94 -5.72
C ASN A 432 14.88 6.93 -4.56
N GLN A 433 15.85 7.86 -4.61
CA GLN A 433 15.98 8.91 -3.61
C GLN A 433 14.74 9.83 -3.60
N VAL A 434 14.19 10.12 -4.78
CA VAL A 434 12.98 10.92 -4.96
C VAL A 434 11.75 10.24 -4.36
N LEU A 435 11.54 8.97 -4.67
CA LEU A 435 10.42 8.18 -4.15
C LEU A 435 10.52 8.01 -2.64
N LEU A 436 11.71 7.74 -2.15
CA LEU A 436 11.96 7.58 -0.72
C LEU A 436 11.75 8.88 0.04
N GLN A 437 12.13 10.03 -0.51
CA GLN A 437 11.81 11.34 0.09
C GLN A 437 10.30 11.56 0.22
N GLY A 438 9.52 11.22 -0.81
CA GLY A 438 8.06 11.32 -0.78
C GLY A 438 7.43 10.41 0.26
N ALA A 439 7.87 9.15 0.30
CA ALA A 439 7.44 8.16 1.29
C ALA A 439 7.75 8.59 2.72
N ILE A 440 9.00 8.95 2.99
CA ILE A 440 9.46 9.43 4.30
C ILE A 440 8.61 10.64 4.72
N SER A 441 8.41 11.62 3.83
CA SER A 441 7.62 12.81 4.16
C SER A 441 6.19 12.43 4.56
N SER A 442 5.52 11.59 3.77
CA SER A 442 4.13 11.17 4.03
C SER A 442 3.97 10.40 5.33
N GLU A 443 4.95 9.59 5.72
CA GLU A 443 4.91 8.83 6.97
C GLU A 443 5.28 9.71 8.17
N LEU A 444 6.23 10.63 8.02
CA LEU A 444 6.63 11.54 9.09
C LEU A 444 5.53 12.52 9.51
N ALA A 445 4.64 12.87 8.58
CA ALA A 445 3.44 13.67 8.89
C ALA A 445 2.54 13.01 9.95
N LYS A 446 2.67 11.69 10.16
CA LYS A 446 1.86 10.92 11.10
C LYS A 446 2.46 10.88 12.50
N ILE A 447 3.72 11.31 12.71
CA ILE A 447 4.36 11.32 14.03
C ILE A 447 3.91 12.58 14.80
N PRO A 448 3.15 12.47 15.90
CA PRO A 448 2.68 13.63 16.66
C PRO A 448 3.81 14.46 17.29
N ALA A 449 4.95 13.82 17.58
CA ALA A 449 6.14 14.44 18.15
C ALA A 449 7.02 15.16 17.12
N ALA A 450 6.82 14.93 15.81
CA ALA A 450 7.58 15.59 14.77
C ALA A 450 7.19 17.08 14.70
N ARG A 451 8.20 17.94 14.78
CA ARG A 451 8.06 19.40 14.62
C ARG A 451 8.51 19.89 13.26
N GLY A 452 9.30 19.09 12.57
CA GLY A 452 9.65 19.35 11.18
C GLY A 452 10.66 18.35 10.63
N ILE A 453 10.94 18.51 9.35
CA ILE A 453 11.98 17.76 8.65
C ILE A 453 13.03 18.77 8.20
N TRP A 454 14.26 18.60 8.67
CA TRP A 454 15.40 19.33 8.16
C TRP A 454 16.14 18.51 7.12
N ILE A 455 16.38 19.12 5.98
CA ILE A 455 17.14 18.56 4.85
C ILE A 455 18.38 19.44 4.68
N PRO A 456 19.51 19.07 5.30
CA PRO A 456 20.70 19.93 5.36
C PRO A 456 21.17 20.37 3.97
N ASP A 457 21.21 19.43 3.02
CA ASP A 457 21.69 19.68 1.65
C ASP A 457 20.81 20.67 0.88
N GLN A 458 19.56 20.86 1.30
CA GLN A 458 18.63 21.82 0.70
C GLN A 458 18.54 23.13 1.51
N GLU A 459 19.20 23.19 2.68
CA GLU A 459 18.97 24.23 3.70
C GLU A 459 17.47 24.45 3.95
N ARG A 460 16.69 23.36 3.92
CA ARG A 460 15.24 23.43 4.01
C ARG A 460 14.78 22.83 5.32
N LEU A 461 14.01 23.62 6.06
CA LEU A 461 13.23 23.19 7.20
C LEU A 461 11.77 23.15 6.77
N LEU A 462 11.16 21.97 6.84
CA LEU A 462 9.73 21.76 6.59
C LEU A 462 9.04 21.64 7.95
N THR A 463 8.20 22.60 8.33
CA THR A 463 7.48 22.59 9.62
C THR A 463 5.97 22.43 9.47
N ASP A 464 5.44 22.50 8.25
CA ASP A 464 4.01 22.38 7.97
C ASP A 464 3.65 20.92 7.64
N PRO A 465 2.83 20.24 8.48
CA PRO A 465 2.38 18.88 8.23
C PRO A 465 1.69 18.68 6.88
N SER A 466 0.98 19.71 6.40
CA SER A 466 0.24 19.66 5.13
C SER A 466 1.16 19.68 3.90
N ALA A 467 2.40 20.16 4.06
CA ALA A 467 3.41 20.12 3.01
C ALA A 467 3.97 18.70 2.78
N PHE A 468 3.62 17.72 3.63
CA PHE A 468 4.14 16.35 3.57
C PHE A 468 3.22 15.35 2.85
N GLY A 469 1.94 15.68 2.60
CA GLY A 469 0.88 14.67 2.47
C GLY A 469 0.25 14.35 1.10
N ASN A 470 0.59 15.02 0.00
CA ASN A 470 -0.24 14.94 -1.23
C ASN A 470 0.36 14.20 -2.43
N GLY A 471 1.43 13.42 -2.26
CA GLY A 471 2.15 12.85 -3.41
C GLY A 471 2.61 13.92 -4.42
N ALA A 472 2.72 15.17 -3.95
CA ALA A 472 3.10 16.30 -4.78
C ALA A 472 4.51 16.06 -5.32
N PRO A 473 4.78 16.43 -6.60
CA PRO A 473 6.11 16.33 -7.16
C PRO A 473 7.08 17.04 -6.21
N ILE A 474 8.25 16.46 -5.97
CA ILE A 474 9.25 17.02 -5.06
C ILE A 474 9.40 18.51 -5.35
N GLU A 475 8.87 19.32 -4.45
CA GLU A 475 9.11 20.73 -4.49
C GLU A 475 10.55 20.90 -4.03
N PHE A 476 11.42 21.38 -4.91
CA PHE A 476 12.71 21.88 -4.46
C PHE A 476 12.46 23.24 -3.82
N ALA A 477 13.06 23.48 -2.65
CA ALA A 477 13.05 24.83 -2.11
C ALA A 477 13.71 25.76 -3.13
N VAL A 478 12.92 26.71 -3.60
CA VAL A 478 13.46 27.85 -4.33
C VAL A 478 13.75 28.92 -3.30
N HIS A 479 15.01 29.25 -3.18
CA HIS A 479 15.48 30.28 -2.29
C HIS A 479 15.62 31.58 -3.05
N GLN A 480 15.28 32.69 -2.39
CA GLN A 480 15.50 34.03 -2.92
C GLN A 480 16.74 34.65 -2.27
N SER A 481 17.59 35.28 -3.07
CA SER A 481 18.73 36.07 -2.58
C SER A 481 18.94 37.29 -3.46
N THR A 482 19.70 38.26 -2.96
CA THR A 482 20.16 39.40 -3.75
C THR A 482 21.55 39.10 -4.32
N GLY A 483 21.70 39.22 -5.64
CA GLY A 483 22.98 39.12 -6.33
C GLY A 483 23.87 40.34 -6.10
N PRO A 484 25.16 40.28 -6.48
CA PRO A 484 26.14 41.36 -6.28
C PRO A 484 25.79 42.64 -7.05
N ASP A 485 24.96 42.55 -8.08
CA ASP A 485 24.43 43.66 -8.87
C ASP A 485 23.10 44.22 -8.32
N GLY A 486 22.61 43.69 -7.20
CA GLY A 486 21.33 44.05 -6.60
C GLY A 486 20.12 43.33 -7.21
N ALA A 487 20.31 42.46 -8.21
CA ALA A 487 19.22 41.70 -8.80
C ALA A 487 18.72 40.60 -7.87
N THR A 488 17.42 40.35 -7.86
CA THR A 488 16.86 39.16 -7.19
C THR A 488 17.25 37.91 -7.97
N VAL A 489 17.83 36.93 -7.28
CA VAL A 489 18.17 35.62 -7.81
C VAL A 489 17.34 34.57 -7.09
N HIS A 490 16.60 33.78 -7.84
CA HIS A 490 15.95 32.58 -7.34
C HIS A 490 16.84 31.39 -7.67
N TYR A 491 17.11 30.52 -6.70
CA TYR A 491 17.99 29.37 -6.89
C TYR A 491 17.48 28.14 -6.16
N THR A 492 17.79 26.97 -6.71
CA THR A 492 17.60 25.69 -6.01
C THR A 492 18.89 25.31 -5.31
N ARG A 493 18.78 24.60 -4.17
CA ARG A 493 19.91 23.93 -3.53
C ARG A 493 19.67 22.43 -3.45
N GLY A 494 20.76 21.68 -3.40
CA GLY A 494 20.75 20.24 -3.21
C GLY A 494 20.60 19.44 -4.49
N LEU A 495 20.81 20.04 -5.68
CA LEU A 495 20.87 19.26 -6.93
C LEU A 495 22.21 18.53 -7.08
N ARG A 496 23.26 19.05 -6.45
CA ARG A 496 24.59 18.43 -6.42
C ARG A 496 24.59 17.01 -5.85
N ARG A 497 23.71 16.70 -4.90
CA ARG A 497 23.57 15.35 -4.30
C ARG A 497 23.09 14.29 -5.30
N PHE A 498 22.45 14.72 -6.38
CA PHE A 498 22.04 13.85 -7.48
C PHE A 498 23.09 13.79 -8.61
N GLY A 499 24.28 14.36 -8.40
CA GLY A 499 25.30 14.52 -9.44
C GLY A 499 25.06 15.69 -10.39
N GLY A 500 24.16 16.63 -10.03
CA GLY A 500 23.83 17.81 -10.81
C GLY A 500 24.60 19.07 -10.43
N LYS A 501 24.20 20.17 -11.06
CA LYS A 501 24.55 21.54 -10.65
C LYS A 501 23.29 22.20 -10.09
N ASP A 502 23.47 23.06 -9.09
CA ASP A 502 22.37 23.89 -8.59
C ASP A 502 21.86 24.81 -9.70
N VAL A 503 20.57 25.10 -9.71
CA VAL A 503 19.93 25.84 -10.80
C VAL A 503 19.55 27.21 -10.29
N SER A 504 19.92 28.26 -11.01
CA SER A 504 19.58 29.64 -10.70
C SER A 504 18.84 30.31 -11.86
N ILE A 505 17.96 31.25 -11.51
CA ILE A 505 17.33 32.16 -12.45
C ILE A 505 17.44 33.57 -11.89
N ALA A 506 18.12 34.45 -12.63
CA ALA A 506 18.15 35.87 -12.31
C ALA A 506 16.80 36.48 -12.73
N ALA A 507 16.16 37.20 -11.82
CA ALA A 507 14.93 37.90 -12.13
C ALA A 507 15.19 38.98 -13.18
N ALA A 508 14.60 38.82 -14.37
CA ALA A 508 14.63 39.88 -15.36
C ALA A 508 13.89 41.11 -14.81
N PRO A 509 14.45 42.33 -14.92
CA PRO A 509 13.77 43.54 -14.47
C PRO A 509 12.38 43.66 -15.12
N GLY A 510 11.33 43.73 -14.30
CA GLY A 510 9.95 43.91 -14.77
C GLY A 510 9.20 42.63 -15.19
N VAL A 511 9.73 41.43 -14.92
CA VAL A 511 9.04 40.15 -15.22
C VAL A 511 8.41 39.58 -13.94
N THR A 512 7.08 39.74 -13.82
CA THR A 512 6.23 39.31 -12.70
C THR A 512 5.28 38.13 -13.03
N PRO A 513 5.76 36.94 -13.37
CA PRO A 513 5.18 35.69 -12.89
C PRO A 513 5.94 35.20 -11.64
N PRO A 514 5.40 34.24 -10.86
CA PRO A 514 6.14 33.63 -9.77
C PRO A 514 7.25 32.76 -10.35
N GLN A 515 8.44 33.36 -10.55
CA GLN A 515 9.63 32.70 -11.09
C GLN A 515 10.00 31.43 -10.30
N GLU A 516 9.62 31.40 -9.02
CA GLU A 516 9.70 30.24 -8.13
C GLU A 516 8.92 29.03 -8.63
N GLN A 517 7.67 29.22 -9.09
CA GLN A 517 6.85 28.13 -9.63
C GLN A 517 7.41 27.60 -10.95
N LEU A 518 7.94 28.48 -11.80
CA LEU A 518 8.58 28.09 -13.06
C LEU A 518 9.86 27.28 -12.82
N LEU A 519 10.69 27.73 -11.88
CA LEU A 519 11.94 27.07 -11.49
C LEU A 519 11.66 25.72 -10.85
N SER A 520 10.75 25.69 -9.87
CA SER A 520 10.33 24.47 -9.17
C SER A 520 9.78 23.43 -10.16
N HIS A 521 8.88 23.84 -11.05
CA HIS A 521 8.28 22.94 -12.04
C HIS A 521 9.29 22.40 -13.06
N ALA A 522 10.18 23.24 -13.59
CA ALA A 522 11.18 22.84 -14.58
C ALA A 522 12.17 21.81 -14.00
N VAL A 523 12.57 21.98 -12.74
CA VAL A 523 13.46 21.05 -12.03
C VAL A 523 12.70 19.78 -11.62
N ALA A 524 11.50 19.91 -11.04
CA ALA A 524 10.69 18.78 -10.58
C ALA A 524 10.31 17.82 -11.72
N THR A 525 9.97 18.34 -12.90
CA THR A 525 9.60 17.52 -14.07
C THR A 525 10.75 16.63 -14.53
N ARG A 526 12.00 17.11 -14.44
CA ARG A 526 13.19 16.34 -14.83
C ARG A 526 13.50 15.24 -13.83
N LEU A 527 13.41 15.55 -12.55
CA LEU A 527 13.69 14.60 -11.49
C LEU A 527 12.60 13.53 -11.37
N ALA A 528 11.34 13.87 -11.64
CA ALA A 528 10.26 12.90 -11.79
C ALA A 528 10.53 11.91 -12.94
N ALA A 529 11.26 12.33 -13.98
CA ALA A 529 11.75 11.47 -15.04
C ALA A 529 13.09 10.75 -14.72
N GLY A 530 13.56 10.85 -13.47
CA GLY A 530 14.81 10.24 -13.01
C GLY A 530 16.07 10.90 -13.57
N ARG A 531 15.99 12.15 -14.02
CA ARG A 531 17.12 12.87 -14.64
C ARG A 531 17.41 14.18 -13.92
N VAL A 532 18.69 14.50 -13.78
CA VAL A 532 19.13 15.79 -13.27
C VAL A 532 19.32 16.75 -14.44
N PRO A 533 18.93 18.03 -14.33
CA PRO A 533 19.13 19.00 -15.40
C PRO A 533 20.60 19.08 -15.82
N GLN A 534 20.85 19.10 -17.14
CA GLN A 534 22.19 19.28 -17.71
C GLN A 534 22.26 20.53 -18.60
N ALA A 535 23.44 21.11 -18.73
CA ALA A 535 23.66 22.23 -19.64
C ALA A 535 23.36 21.84 -21.10
N GLY A 536 22.67 22.73 -21.81
CA GLY A 536 22.20 22.51 -23.17
C GLY A 536 20.84 21.83 -23.28
N GLU A 537 20.28 21.31 -22.18
CA GLU A 537 18.93 20.74 -22.21
C GLU A 537 17.86 21.83 -22.30
N THR A 538 16.81 21.55 -23.08
CA THR A 538 15.60 22.38 -23.14
C THR A 538 14.40 21.58 -22.60
N GLY A 539 13.64 22.15 -21.67
CA GLY A 539 12.43 21.57 -21.10
C GLY A 539 11.19 22.45 -21.29
N GLU A 540 10.02 21.83 -21.35
CA GLU A 540 8.75 22.53 -21.25
C GLU A 540 8.54 23.01 -19.80
N VAL A 541 7.98 24.20 -19.63
CA VAL A 541 7.56 24.74 -18.34
C VAL A 541 6.02 24.77 -18.34
N ALA A 542 5.38 24.58 -17.18
CA ALA A 542 3.92 24.42 -17.03
C ALA A 542 3.06 25.43 -17.82
N THR A 543 3.56 26.65 -18.01
CA THR A 543 2.93 27.63 -18.89
C THR A 543 3.20 27.28 -20.36
N ARG A 544 2.14 26.89 -21.09
CA ARG A 544 2.14 26.37 -22.49
C ARG A 544 2.99 27.12 -23.53
N ASP A 545 3.44 28.35 -23.25
CA ASP A 545 4.15 29.23 -24.18
C ASP A 545 5.65 29.42 -23.88
N LEU A 546 6.21 28.82 -22.82
CA LEU A 546 7.63 28.99 -22.44
C LEU A 546 8.45 27.69 -22.51
N THR A 547 9.71 27.81 -22.92
CA THR A 547 10.73 26.77 -22.87
C THR A 547 11.87 27.22 -21.97
N ALA A 548 12.31 26.37 -21.05
CA ALA A 548 13.49 26.62 -20.23
C ALA A 548 14.71 25.94 -20.86
N THR A 549 15.78 26.70 -21.13
CA THR A 549 17.07 26.14 -21.55
C THR A 549 18.08 26.29 -20.42
N PHE A 550 18.68 25.19 -19.99
CA PHE A 550 19.70 25.20 -18.95
C PHE A 550 21.08 25.48 -19.56
N ARG A 551 21.86 26.37 -18.97
CA ARG A 551 23.22 26.68 -19.43
C ARG A 551 24.19 26.71 -18.27
N ASP A 552 25.41 26.28 -18.50
CA ASP A 552 26.47 26.45 -17.51
C ASP A 552 26.72 27.93 -17.25
N ALA A 553 26.61 28.31 -15.99
CA ALA A 553 26.89 29.64 -15.50
C ALA A 553 27.41 29.57 -14.06
N PRO A 554 28.26 30.52 -13.62
CA PRO A 554 28.51 30.65 -12.20
C PRO A 554 27.22 31.05 -11.47
N ASP A 555 26.97 30.49 -10.28
CA ASP A 555 25.93 30.99 -9.38
C ASP A 555 26.24 32.48 -9.13
N PRO A 556 25.30 33.40 -9.41
CA PRO A 556 25.57 34.83 -9.33
C PRO A 556 25.90 35.29 -7.89
N ARG A 557 25.61 34.49 -6.87
CA ARG A 557 25.88 34.81 -5.46
C ARG A 557 27.25 34.32 -5.01
N THR A 558 27.61 33.08 -5.34
CA THR A 558 28.80 32.40 -4.80
C THR A 558 29.93 32.29 -5.82
N GLY A 559 29.65 32.45 -7.11
CA GLY A 559 30.60 32.21 -8.19
C GLY A 559 30.85 30.72 -8.50
N GLU A 560 30.22 29.81 -7.77
CA GLU A 560 30.39 28.37 -7.97
C GLU A 560 29.69 27.86 -9.24
N PRO A 561 30.11 26.72 -9.82
CA PRO A 561 29.43 26.17 -10.99
C PRO A 561 27.95 25.86 -10.72
N ALA A 562 27.07 26.43 -11.55
CA ALA A 562 25.62 26.28 -11.51
C ALA A 562 25.04 26.15 -12.94
N LEU A 563 23.72 25.96 -13.03
CA LEU A 563 22.95 26.07 -14.26
C LEU A 563 22.09 27.32 -14.21
N ALA A 564 22.26 28.23 -15.17
CA ALA A 564 21.31 29.31 -15.40
C ALA A 564 20.14 28.80 -16.26
N ILE A 565 18.91 29.17 -15.90
CA ILE A 565 17.74 29.00 -16.78
C ILE A 565 17.58 30.22 -17.67
N GLU A 566 17.61 30.01 -18.98
CA GLU A 566 17.13 30.97 -19.96
C GLU A 566 15.73 30.61 -20.41
N LEU A 567 14.77 31.51 -20.18
CA LEU A 567 13.39 31.36 -20.64
C LEU A 567 13.26 31.86 -22.08
N GLY A 568 12.90 30.97 -23.00
CA GLY A 568 12.55 31.28 -24.38
C GLY A 568 11.04 31.22 -24.61
N LYS A 569 10.52 32.03 -25.54
CA LYS A 569 9.16 31.84 -26.06
C LYS A 569 9.15 30.65 -27.00
N ARG A 570 8.18 29.75 -26.84
CA ARG A 570 7.95 28.66 -27.79
C ARG A 570 7.64 29.28 -29.16
N LYS A 571 8.46 28.99 -30.19
CA LYS A 571 8.10 29.37 -31.56
C LYS A 571 6.81 28.62 -31.90
N LYS A 572 5.68 29.31 -31.89
CA LYS A 572 4.41 28.76 -32.40
C LYS A 572 4.67 28.43 -33.86
N PHE A 573 4.82 27.14 -34.15
CA PHE A 573 4.80 26.66 -35.52
C PHE A 573 3.37 26.91 -36.00
N LEU A 574 3.12 28.04 -36.67
CA LEU A 574 1.91 28.21 -37.44
C LEU A 574 2.00 27.17 -38.56
N GLY A 575 1.43 25.99 -38.32
CA GLY A 575 1.16 25.04 -39.38
C GLY A 575 0.26 25.74 -40.38
N LEU A 576 0.78 25.99 -41.59
CA LEU A 576 -0.04 26.12 -42.78
C LEU A 576 -0.75 24.77 -42.95
N PHE A 577 -2.03 24.72 -42.56
CA PHE A 577 -3.00 23.73 -43.00
C PHE A 577 -4.14 24.45 -43.71
#